data_AF-A0A2P5ASM4-F1
#
_entry.id   AF-A0A2P5ASM4-F1
#
_cell.length_a   1.000
_cell.length_b   1.000
_cell.length_c   1.000
_cell.angle_alpha   90.00
_cell.angle_beta   90.00
_cell.angle_gamma   90.00
#
_symmetry.space_group_name_H-M   'P 1'
#
loop_
_entity.id
_entity.type
_entity.pdbx_description
1 polymer ?
#
loop_
_entity_poly.entity_id
_entity_poly.type
_entity_poly.pdbx_seq_one_letter_code
_entity_poly.pdbx_strand_id
1 'polypeptide(L)'
;MVVTLYGVVLQCASFDFYYFVLTWPKSLCNLDPDERSCCDPETGMKPSDFIIHGLWPNFNNGSFPIYCDPRSPFDKNQVSDFIGSMEKYWPSISCPSNDGTKFWSHEWVKLGICSESNGTTF
;
A
#
# COMPACT_ATOMS: atom_id res chain seq x y z
N MET A 1 -17.82 11.29 44.99
CA MET A 1 -17.16 11.73 43.75
C MET A 1 -16.96 10.50 42.88
N VAL A 2 -17.69 10.39 41.77
CA VAL A 2 -17.47 9.31 40.79
C VAL A 2 -16.53 9.88 39.74
N VAL A 3 -15.31 9.37 39.68
CA VAL A 3 -14.33 9.75 38.65
C VAL A 3 -14.63 8.88 37.44
N THR A 4 -15.37 9.42 36.47
CA THR A 4 -15.57 8.76 35.18
C THR A 4 -14.28 8.95 34.37
N LEU A 5 -13.45 7.90 34.34
CA LEU A 5 -12.31 7.83 33.42
C LEU A 5 -12.87 7.67 32.00
N TYR A 6 -12.90 8.76 31.24
CA TYR A 6 -13.02 8.68 29.79
C TYR A 6 -11.71 8.10 29.26
N GLY A 7 -11.62 6.77 29.21
CA GLY A 7 -10.60 6.10 28.42
C GLY A 7 -10.76 6.55 26.98
N VAL A 8 -9.75 7.19 26.42
CA VAL A 8 -9.68 7.40 24.97
C VAL A 8 -9.55 6.00 24.36
N VAL A 9 -10.67 5.44 23.94
CA VAL A 9 -10.68 4.23 23.11
C VAL A 9 -10.05 4.66 21.79
N LEU A 10 -8.82 4.22 21.51
CA LEU A 10 -8.33 4.23 20.13
C LEU A 10 -9.30 3.34 19.35
N GLN A 11 -10.21 3.96 18.61
CA GLN A 11 -11.04 3.24 17.67
C GLN A 11 -10.12 2.74 16.57
N CYS A 12 -9.73 1.47 16.68
CA CYS A 12 -9.12 0.73 15.60
C CYS A 12 -10.00 0.87 14.35
N ALA A 13 -9.40 1.23 13.22
CA ALA A 13 -10.12 1.29 11.95
C ALA A 13 -10.63 -0.11 11.62
N SER A 14 -11.92 -0.34 11.78
CA SER A 14 -12.57 -1.54 11.26
C SER A 14 -12.81 -1.35 9.76
N PHE A 15 -12.81 -2.43 9.00
CA PHE A 15 -13.24 -2.46 7.60
C PHE A 15 -13.97 -3.80 7.36
N ASP A 16 -14.72 -3.90 6.26
CA ASP A 16 -15.57 -5.07 5.99
C ASP A 16 -14.88 -6.09 5.08
N PHE A 17 -14.12 -5.63 4.08
CA PHE A 17 -13.43 -6.48 3.11
C PHE A 17 -12.21 -5.78 2.52
N TYR A 18 -11.39 -6.54 1.76
CA TYR A 18 -10.29 -6.00 0.97
C TYR A 18 -10.59 -5.99 -0.52
N TYR A 19 -10.20 -4.93 -1.20
CA TYR A 19 -9.83 -5.05 -2.60
C TYR A 19 -8.36 -5.44 -2.70
N PHE A 20 -8.08 -6.58 -3.33
CA PHE A 20 -6.75 -6.91 -3.80
C PHE A 20 -6.61 -6.45 -5.25
N VAL A 21 -5.86 -5.37 -5.45
CA VAL A 21 -5.82 -4.66 -6.73
C VAL A 21 -4.54 -5.02 -7.47
N LEU A 22 -4.71 -5.53 -8.68
CA LEU A 22 -3.63 -5.87 -9.60
C LEU A 22 -3.61 -4.89 -10.77
N THR A 23 -2.42 -4.53 -11.22
CA THR A 23 -2.20 -3.67 -12.40
C THR A 23 -1.53 -4.48 -13.49
N TRP A 24 -2.03 -4.33 -14.72
CA TRP A 24 -1.33 -4.78 -15.92
C TRP A 24 -0.37 -3.66 -16.39
N PRO A 25 0.95 -3.80 -16.26
CA PRO A 25 1.90 -2.70 -16.48
C PRO A 25 1.79 -2.09 -17.88
N LYS A 26 1.64 -2.93 -18.92
CA LYS A 26 1.55 -2.43 -20.30
C LYS A 26 0.31 -1.56 -20.52
N SER A 27 -0.83 -1.87 -19.88
CA SER A 27 -2.02 -1.03 -20.01
C SER A 27 -1.78 0.33 -19.35
N LEU A 28 -1.14 0.37 -18.18
CA LEU A 28 -0.84 1.61 -17.48
C LEU A 28 0.15 2.48 -18.27
N CYS A 29 1.22 1.89 -18.78
CA CYS A 29 2.25 2.64 -19.51
C CYS A 29 1.80 3.12 -20.89
N ASN A 30 0.90 2.39 -21.54
CA ASN A 30 0.34 2.80 -22.83
C ASN A 30 -0.66 3.97 -22.73
N LEU A 31 -1.05 4.40 -21.52
CA LEU A 31 -1.89 5.59 -21.34
C LEU A 31 -1.14 6.89 -21.68
N ASP A 32 0.19 6.85 -21.64
CA ASP A 32 1.04 7.95 -22.06
C ASP A 32 1.79 7.55 -23.34
N PRO A 33 1.41 8.07 -24.52
CA PRO A 33 2.03 7.69 -25.79
C PRO A 33 3.51 8.09 -25.89
N ASP A 34 4.00 8.97 -25.00
CA ASP A 34 5.41 9.33 -24.93
C ASP A 34 6.20 8.46 -23.92
N GLU A 35 5.55 7.47 -23.28
CA GLU A 35 6.07 6.59 -22.23
C GLU A 35 6.73 7.33 -21.04
N ARG A 36 6.58 8.66 -20.94
CA ARG A 36 7.24 9.49 -19.90
C ARG A 36 6.72 9.16 -18.50
N SER A 37 5.54 8.57 -18.42
CA SER A 37 4.87 8.20 -17.18
C SER A 37 5.40 6.91 -16.56
N CYS A 38 6.08 6.05 -17.34
CA CYS A 38 6.57 4.75 -16.88
C CYS A 38 8.08 4.61 -16.98
N CYS A 39 8.69 4.13 -15.91
CA CYS A 39 10.11 3.82 -15.85
C CYS A 39 10.31 2.37 -15.42
N ASP A 40 11.38 1.75 -15.93
CA ASP A 40 11.81 0.46 -15.41
C ASP A 40 12.18 0.60 -13.93
N PRO A 41 11.84 -0.37 -13.06
CA PRO A 41 12.31 -0.39 -11.68
C PRO A 41 13.84 -0.43 -11.60
N GLU A 42 14.41 0.00 -10.48
CA GLU A 42 15.87 0.05 -10.30
C GLU A 42 16.53 -1.34 -10.42
N THR A 43 15.79 -2.40 -10.11
CA THR A 43 16.22 -3.80 -10.30
C THR A 43 16.46 -4.18 -11.77
N GLY A 44 16.00 -3.35 -12.72
CA GLY A 44 16.00 -3.63 -14.16
C GLY A 44 14.98 -4.68 -14.58
N MET A 45 14.17 -5.21 -13.65
CA MET A 45 13.14 -6.20 -13.97
C MET A 45 11.91 -5.53 -14.56
N LYS A 46 11.65 -5.78 -15.84
CA LYS A 46 10.41 -5.35 -16.51
C LYS A 46 9.29 -6.34 -16.17
N PRO A 47 8.21 -5.92 -15.49
CA PRO A 47 7.15 -6.85 -15.14
C PRO A 47 6.38 -7.25 -16.42
N SER A 48 6.33 -8.55 -16.68
CA SER A 48 5.64 -9.14 -17.84
C SER A 48 4.28 -9.76 -17.49
N ASP A 49 3.91 -9.71 -16.21
CA ASP A 49 2.65 -10.21 -15.65
C ASP A 49 1.95 -9.10 -14.83
N PHE A 50 0.79 -9.39 -14.25
CA PHE A 50 0.15 -8.55 -13.27
C PHE A 50 1.08 -8.29 -12.07
N ILE A 51 1.15 -7.02 -11.69
CA ILE A 51 1.82 -6.57 -10.46
C ILE A 51 0.78 -6.13 -9.44
N ILE A 52 1.14 -6.21 -8.17
CA ILE A 52 0.33 -5.68 -7.08
C ILE A 52 0.30 -4.16 -7.22
N HIS A 53 -0.90 -3.59 -7.15
CA HIS A 53 -1.08 -2.16 -6.92
C HIS A 53 -1.22 -1.90 -5.42
N GLY A 54 -2.13 -2.63 -4.77
CA GLY A 54 -2.28 -2.58 -3.32
C GLY A 54 -3.38 -3.48 -2.77
N LEU A 55 -3.43 -3.52 -1.45
CA LEU A 55 -4.44 -4.22 -0.67
C LEU A 55 -5.23 -3.19 0.14
N TRP A 56 -6.49 -2.99 -0.20
CA TRP A 56 -7.24 -1.80 0.21
C TRP A 56 -8.44 -2.17 1.09
N PRO A 57 -8.41 -1.88 2.39
CA PRO A 57 -9.56 -2.09 3.27
C PRO A 57 -10.73 -1.21 2.81
N ASN A 58 -11.94 -1.76 2.81
CA ASN A 58 -13.16 -1.11 2.30
C ASN A 58 -14.38 -1.45 3.16
N PHE A 59 -15.40 -0.61 3.05
CA PHE A 59 -16.71 -0.80 3.68
C PHE A 59 -17.77 -1.20 2.64
N ASN A 60 -18.79 -1.93 3.08
CA ASN A 60 -19.93 -2.34 2.27
C ASN A 60 -20.76 -1.16 1.73
N ASN A 61 -20.64 0.03 2.35
CA ASN A 61 -21.31 1.25 1.88
C ASN A 61 -20.55 1.97 0.74
N GLY A 62 -19.41 1.41 0.30
CA GLY A 62 -18.59 1.96 -0.78
C GLY A 62 -17.53 2.99 -0.35
N SER A 63 -17.48 3.39 0.92
CA SER A 63 -16.37 4.18 1.44
C SER A 63 -15.22 3.29 1.91
N PHE A 64 -14.06 3.90 2.22
CA PHE A 64 -12.89 3.18 2.71
C PHE A 64 -12.13 4.03 3.73
N PRO A 65 -11.53 3.39 4.74
CA PRO A 65 -10.69 4.10 5.71
C PRO A 65 -9.33 4.46 5.06
N ILE A 66 -8.83 5.65 5.36
CA ILE A 66 -7.49 6.10 4.95
C ILE A 66 -6.76 6.80 6.10
N TYR A 67 -5.43 6.76 6.09
CA TYR A 67 -4.55 7.47 7.02
C TYR A 67 -4.88 7.22 8.51
N CYS A 68 -5.12 5.96 8.87
CA CYS A 68 -5.69 5.58 10.17
C CYS A 68 -4.78 5.79 11.38
N ASP A 69 -3.46 5.73 11.22
CA ASP A 69 -2.51 6.18 12.26
C ASP A 69 -1.32 6.93 11.63
N PRO A 70 -1.26 8.26 11.75
CA PRO A 70 -0.14 9.05 11.21
C PRO A 70 1.18 8.81 11.95
N ARG A 71 1.18 8.11 13.09
CA ARG A 71 2.37 7.83 13.91
C ARG A 71 3.03 6.51 13.54
N SER A 72 2.44 5.73 12.63
CA SER A 72 2.97 4.44 12.19
C SER A 72 3.50 4.55 10.74
N PRO A 73 4.70 5.12 10.55
CA PRO A 73 5.30 5.20 9.22
C PRO A 73 5.70 3.82 8.71
N PHE A 74 5.87 3.71 7.38
CA PHE A 74 6.44 2.51 6.79
C PHE A 74 7.90 2.34 7.22
N ASP A 75 8.23 1.18 7.79
CA ASP A 75 9.59 0.80 8.15
C ASP A 75 10.05 -0.38 7.29
N LYS A 76 10.95 -0.09 6.34
CA LYS A 76 11.51 -1.08 5.41
C LYS A 76 12.19 -2.25 6.14
N ASN A 77 12.68 -2.06 7.36
CA ASN A 77 13.34 -3.13 8.12
C ASN A 77 12.36 -4.22 8.56
N GLN A 78 11.09 -3.87 8.78
CA GLN A 78 10.05 -4.83 9.19
C GLN A 78 9.66 -5.80 8.07
N VAL A 79 9.97 -5.45 6.82
CA VAL A 79 9.69 -6.26 5.63
C VAL A 79 10.98 -6.69 4.92
N SER A 80 12.13 -6.64 5.61
CA SER A 80 13.45 -6.92 5.03
C SER A 80 13.51 -8.29 4.35
N ASP A 81 12.90 -9.32 4.94
CA ASP A 81 12.81 -10.67 4.38
C ASP A 81 11.99 -10.76 3.07
N PHE A 82 11.11 -9.78 2.82
CA PHE A 82 10.19 -9.77 1.69
C PHE A 82 10.61 -8.82 0.55
N ILE A 83 11.64 -7.99 0.73
CA ILE A 83 12.03 -6.97 -0.25
C ILE A 83 12.21 -7.55 -1.65
N GLY A 84 12.93 -8.66 -1.81
CA GLY A 84 13.12 -9.26 -3.14
C GLY A 84 11.81 -9.74 -3.79
N SER A 85 10.82 -10.15 -2.99
CA SER A 85 9.48 -10.49 -3.49
C SER A 85 8.68 -9.24 -3.84
N MET A 86 8.77 -8.19 -3.02
CA MET A 86 8.11 -6.91 -3.28
C MET A 86 8.64 -6.23 -4.53
N GLU A 87 9.96 -6.23 -4.75
CA GLU A 87 10.58 -5.71 -5.98
C GLU A 87 10.12 -6.47 -7.24
N LYS A 88 9.82 -7.76 -7.12
CA LYS A 88 9.40 -8.59 -8.24
C LYS A 88 7.89 -8.50 -8.52
N TYR A 89 7.07 -8.56 -7.48
CA TYR A 89 5.61 -8.69 -7.61
C TYR A 89 4.85 -7.41 -7.28
N TRP A 90 5.46 -6.46 -6.59
CA TRP A 90 4.91 -5.16 -6.23
C TRP A 90 5.82 -3.98 -6.62
N PRO A 91 6.44 -3.97 -7.82
CA PRO A 91 7.34 -2.88 -8.21
C PRO A 91 6.60 -1.55 -8.40
N SER A 92 7.33 -0.46 -8.19
CA SER A 92 6.95 0.86 -8.71
C SER A 92 7.46 0.99 -10.13
N ILE A 93 6.55 1.29 -11.06
CA ILE A 93 6.89 1.62 -12.46
C ILE A 93 6.80 3.12 -12.73
N SER A 94 6.73 3.95 -11.68
CA SER A 94 6.67 5.40 -11.82
C SER A 94 8.03 6.01 -12.17
N CYS A 95 8.02 7.13 -12.90
CA CYS A 95 9.24 7.88 -13.20
C CYS A 95 9.57 8.95 -12.13
N PRO A 96 10.86 9.20 -11.85
CA PRO A 96 12.03 8.46 -12.36
C PRO A 96 12.14 7.05 -11.75
N SER A 97 12.94 6.18 -12.38
CA SER A 97 13.25 4.84 -11.87
C SER A 97 13.60 4.85 -10.38
N ASN A 98 13.08 3.88 -9.62
CA ASN A 98 13.19 3.83 -8.17
C ASN A 98 13.10 2.39 -7.64
N ASP A 99 13.44 2.23 -6.36
CA ASP A 99 13.44 0.95 -5.63
C ASP A 99 12.06 0.53 -5.08
N GLY A 100 11.00 1.25 -5.42
CA GLY A 100 9.64 0.96 -4.92
C GLY A 100 9.34 1.43 -3.49
N THR A 101 10.33 1.81 -2.69
CA THR A 101 10.13 2.13 -1.26
C THR A 101 9.12 3.25 -1.05
N LYS A 102 9.15 4.30 -1.90
CA LYS A 102 8.18 5.40 -1.83
C LYS A 102 6.75 4.94 -2.13
N PHE A 103 6.59 4.00 -3.06
CA PHE A 103 5.30 3.46 -3.43
C PHE A 103 4.74 2.58 -2.32
N TRP A 104 5.53 1.66 -1.76
CA TRP A 104 5.10 0.83 -0.63
C TRP A 104 4.78 1.68 0.60
N SER A 105 5.58 2.72 0.86
CA SER A 105 5.30 3.69 1.93
C SER A 105 3.99 4.43 1.72
N HIS A 106 3.66 4.82 0.47
CA HIS A 106 2.38 5.44 0.14
C HIS A 106 1.20 4.50 0.42
N GLU A 107 1.26 3.28 -0.10
CA GLU A 107 0.20 2.28 0.09
C GLU A 107 0.01 1.93 1.57
N TRP A 108 1.10 1.78 2.32
CA TRP A 108 1.06 1.55 3.76
C TRP A 108 0.41 2.71 4.52
N VAL A 109 0.95 3.92 4.40
CA VAL A 109 0.49 5.08 5.20
C VAL A 109 -0.95 5.45 4.86
N LYS A 110 -1.35 5.30 3.60
CA LYS A 110 -2.69 5.64 3.16
C LYS A 110 -3.71 4.55 3.51
N LEU A 111 -3.38 3.28 3.29
CA LEU A 111 -4.37 2.18 3.28
C LEU A 111 -3.97 1.02 4.19
N GLY A 112 -2.69 0.60 4.14
CA GLY A 112 -2.19 -0.53 4.93
C GLY A 112 -2.35 -0.34 6.44
N ILE A 113 -2.08 0.86 6.95
CA ILE A 113 -2.18 1.17 8.38
C ILE A 113 -3.59 1.00 8.96
N CYS A 114 -4.62 1.05 8.10
CA CYS A 114 -6.00 0.79 8.50
C CYS A 114 -6.29 -0.70 8.73
N SER A 115 -5.33 -1.59 8.48
CA SER A 115 -5.41 -3.03 8.66
C SER A 115 -4.82 -3.54 9.99
N GLU A 116 -4.08 -2.69 10.72
CA GLU A 116 -3.39 -3.07 11.97
C GLU A 116 -4.34 -3.39 13.14
N SER A 117 -5.65 -3.20 12.94
CA SER A 117 -6.64 -3.21 14.01
C SER A 117 -6.97 -4.57 14.66
N ASN A 118 -6.37 -5.68 14.22
CA ASN A 118 -6.73 -7.02 14.73
C ASN A 118 -5.63 -8.08 14.58
N GLY A 119 -4.34 -7.70 14.62
CA GLY A 119 -3.25 -8.67 14.45
C GLY A 119 -3.16 -9.25 13.03
N THR A 120 -3.86 -8.65 12.07
CA THR A 120 -3.66 -8.87 10.64
C THR A 120 -2.41 -8.12 10.20
N THR A 121 -1.36 -8.86 9.87
CA THR A 121 -0.21 -8.34 9.11
C THR A 121 -0.65 -8.04 7.68
N PHE A 122 -0.37 -6.81 7.25
CA PHE A 122 -0.44 -6.34 5.86
C PHE A 122 0.65 -6.99 5.00
#